data_AF-A0A3M1TPP6-F1
#
_entry.id   AF-A0A3M1TPP6-F1
#
_cell.length_a   1.000
_cell.length_b   1.000
_cell.length_c   1.000
_cell.angle_alpha   90.00
_cell.angle_beta   90.00
_cell.angle_gamma   90.00
#
_symmetry.space_group_name_H-M   'P 1'
#
loop_
_entity.id
_entity.type
_entity.pdbx_description
1 polymer ?
#
loop_
_entity_poly.entity_id
_entity_poly.type
_entity_poly.pdbx_seq_one_letter_code
_entity_poly.pdbx_strand_id
1 'polypeptide(L)'
;MRYLFISGLCILCQLMGVQARNWGDTVVVHAVIPNENTRTIDVSISVIQQGRLKLRLTSNDFAIFEKVPGEDGDSVKLEIRELKGLPEFLSLDSIESPDELPANYLLKLEPGYEAYQGAPHLLVITPHPERNDLKFYAAQEFVFGTPSNAINFAQFQWKEFVFLGLLILAVLLALFSQLIPYLREQRFKKKFARKYRYLRQAHVTHYDPVTALPFEDDELVVAKCRTLTSYESWKHNNFQCVNYPGCLYEDPPCTDGEPSKVDYLFFKQRDFFRQLNWMWFGGLGGLLAWGLWAILKNINLTFLSQGLAYVASWFQLATSFDSLVYALTRDTLMGLCLGLGLGFALSWVEELGQSRKVSWGRIALRTALATLITPLLFILGFFLQHKLIHQEFLSGLATWALFGLFLGLVLSVRSTIGPGRGMLGGLVASLVAFNVYHWLSYFFQAFELAKMLSFILLGILLGLVMVSVVARLEDFELEYISPEKFRRSNPVGRWLKQRGNVFIGTDADCFVFIKWDDPLVQGKHARLNYQNGTVYLEALADTLVNRQLLRKGGRIALKNGDIIQLGQGSVSQMCFWERATGKVSSNYATPGSASPAPSGDFKKYRPKADIKISKRN
;
A
#
# COMPACT_ATOMS: atom_id res chain seq x y z
N MET A 1 19.86 19.20 -6.19
CA MET A 1 19.43 17.82 -5.84
C MET A 1 20.31 17.15 -4.78
N ARG A 2 21.65 17.09 -4.88
CA ARG A 2 22.51 16.52 -3.82
C ARG A 2 22.33 17.18 -2.45
N TYR A 3 22.26 18.51 -2.38
CA TYR A 3 22.03 19.24 -1.13
C TYR A 3 20.66 18.95 -0.48
N LEU A 4 19.59 18.88 -1.28
CA LEU A 4 18.24 18.51 -0.82
C LEU A 4 18.14 17.06 -0.35
N PHE A 5 18.92 16.16 -0.95
CA PHE A 5 18.98 14.75 -0.56
C PHE A 5 19.74 14.57 0.76
N ILE A 6 20.83 15.31 0.97
CA ILE A 6 21.63 15.28 2.21
C ILE A 6 20.87 15.93 3.37
N SER A 7 20.21 17.07 3.14
CA SER A 7 19.36 17.70 4.17
C SER A 7 18.16 16.82 4.53
N GLY A 8 17.54 16.16 3.54
CA GLY A 8 16.47 15.19 3.76
C GLY A 8 16.93 13.98 4.56
N LEU A 9 18.15 13.46 4.33
CA LEU A 9 18.73 12.33 5.07
C LEU A 9 19.08 12.72 6.51
N CYS A 10 19.63 13.92 6.74
CA CYS A 10 19.92 14.45 8.08
C CYS A 10 18.64 14.66 8.89
N ILE A 11 17.57 15.18 8.27
CA ILE A 11 16.24 15.31 8.89
C ILE A 11 15.65 13.92 9.18
N LEU A 12 15.81 12.94 8.27
CA LEU A 12 15.37 11.56 8.52
C LEU A 12 16.11 10.93 9.71
N CYS A 13 17.42 11.12 9.83
CA CYS A 13 18.23 10.63 10.94
C CYS A 13 17.87 11.32 12.28
N GLN A 14 17.55 12.61 12.26
CA GLN A 14 17.08 13.35 13.44
C GLN A 14 15.65 12.93 13.84
N LEU A 15 14.74 12.75 12.88
CA LEU A 15 13.34 12.33 13.11
C LEU A 15 13.21 10.88 13.58
N MET A 16 14.18 10.02 13.28
CA MET A 16 14.20 8.63 13.75
C MET A 16 14.75 8.48 15.18
N GLY A 17 15.30 9.54 15.80
CA GLY A 17 15.81 9.47 17.17
C GLY A 17 16.92 8.41 17.40
N VAL A 18 17.57 7.93 16.34
CA VAL A 18 18.58 6.86 16.44
C VAL A 18 19.96 7.48 16.64
N GLN A 19 20.41 7.51 17.90
CA GLN A 19 21.82 7.36 18.22
C GLN A 19 22.00 6.06 18.99
N ALA A 20 22.62 5.06 18.35
CA ALA A 20 23.11 3.87 19.03
C ALA A 20 24.64 4.00 19.17
N ARG A 21 25.14 3.97 20.41
CA ARG A 21 26.56 3.73 20.68
C ARG A 21 26.70 2.68 21.77
N ASN A 22 27.53 1.68 21.46
CA ASN A 22 27.79 0.52 22.29
C ASN A 22 28.68 0.90 23.48
N TRP A 23 28.26 0.51 24.69
CA TRP A 23 29.02 0.65 25.94
C TRP A 23 29.02 -0.70 26.66
N GLY A 24 29.81 -1.66 26.16
CA GLY A 24 29.95 -2.99 26.77
C GLY A 24 28.60 -3.69 27.01
N ASP A 25 28.39 -4.23 28.21
CA ASP A 25 27.29 -5.16 28.53
C ASP A 25 25.93 -4.50 28.83
N THR A 26 25.73 -3.22 28.53
CA THR A 26 24.44 -2.56 28.77
C THR A 26 24.01 -1.65 27.62
N VAL A 27 22.79 -1.90 27.14
CA VAL A 27 22.05 -1.04 26.21
C VAL A 27 20.96 -0.34 27.00
N VAL A 28 21.01 0.99 27.07
CA VAL A 28 19.96 1.82 27.67
C VAL A 28 19.24 2.56 26.54
N VAL A 29 17.94 2.33 26.40
CA VAL A 29 17.05 3.02 25.46
C VAL A 29 16.17 3.96 26.27
N HIS A 30 16.24 5.25 26.00
CA HIS A 30 15.29 6.22 26.54
C HIS A 30 14.10 6.36 25.59
N ALA A 31 12.93 5.94 26.04
CA ALA A 31 11.66 6.24 25.39
C ALA A 31 10.75 6.93 26.41
N VAL A 32 10.39 8.18 26.12
CA VAL A 32 9.27 8.85 26.79
C VAL A 32 8.05 8.54 25.93
N ILE A 33 7.11 7.76 26.49
CA ILE A 33 5.83 7.45 25.84
C ILE A 33 4.77 8.38 26.43
N PRO A 34 4.29 9.40 25.70
CA PRO A 34 3.07 10.08 26.12
C PRO A 34 1.87 9.17 25.80
N ASN A 35 1.16 8.73 26.84
CA ASN A 35 -0.17 8.12 26.70
C ASN A 35 -1.22 9.17 27.10
N GLU A 36 -2.16 9.48 26.22
CA GLU A 36 -3.17 10.53 26.43
C GLU A 36 -4.29 10.12 27.40
N ASN A 37 -4.40 8.83 27.75
CA ASN A 37 -5.57 8.32 28.49
C ASN A 37 -5.36 8.07 29.99
N THR A 38 -4.16 8.30 30.54
CA THR A 38 -3.90 8.17 31.98
C THR A 38 -3.22 9.43 32.50
N ARG A 39 -3.94 10.21 33.32
CA ARG A 39 -3.42 11.39 34.04
C ARG A 39 -2.67 11.00 35.34
N THR A 40 -1.96 9.89 35.32
CA THR A 40 -1.12 9.42 36.43
C THR A 40 0.11 8.73 35.86
N ILE A 41 1.29 9.18 36.32
CA ILE A 41 2.57 8.51 36.09
C ILE A 41 2.82 7.69 37.35
N ASP A 42 2.62 6.37 37.29
CA ASP A 42 3.02 5.48 38.39
C ASP A 42 4.48 5.08 38.20
N VAL A 43 5.30 5.45 39.18
CA VAL A 43 6.73 5.15 39.24
C VAL A 43 6.94 4.05 40.28
N SER A 44 7.39 2.86 39.86
CA SER A 44 7.80 1.81 40.79
C SER A 44 9.33 1.77 40.94
N ILE A 45 9.78 1.64 42.18
CA ILE A 45 11.18 1.62 42.57
C ILE A 45 11.44 0.27 43.27
N SER A 46 12.43 -0.49 42.82
CA SER A 46 12.92 -1.67 43.55
C SER A 46 14.40 -1.53 43.90
N VAL A 47 14.74 -1.94 45.11
CA VAL A 47 16.08 -1.88 45.70
C VAL A 47 16.78 -3.22 45.46
N ILE A 48 17.99 -3.19 44.91
CA ILE A 48 18.90 -4.35 44.94
C ILE A 48 19.97 -4.06 45.99
N GLN A 49 20.29 -5.08 46.78
CA GLN A 49 21.31 -5.07 47.84
C GLN A 49 22.57 -4.28 47.41
N GLN A 50 23.07 -3.45 48.34
CA GLN A 50 24.20 -2.51 48.21
C GLN A 50 23.86 -1.11 47.66
N GLY A 51 22.86 -0.45 48.25
CA GLY A 51 22.82 1.02 48.30
C GLY A 51 22.74 1.77 46.97
N ARG A 52 22.23 1.16 45.90
CA ARG A 52 22.01 1.84 44.61
C ARG A 52 20.61 1.61 44.08
N LEU A 53 19.89 2.71 43.85
CA LEU A 53 18.58 2.74 43.21
C LEU A 53 18.73 2.56 41.68
N LYS A 54 17.97 1.62 41.11
CA LYS A 54 17.89 1.43 39.65
C LYS A 54 16.43 1.54 39.20
N LEU A 55 16.17 2.49 38.31
CA LEU A 55 14.86 2.70 37.68
C LEU A 55 14.58 1.63 36.63
N ARG A 56 13.41 0.98 36.70
CA ARG A 56 12.90 0.10 35.65
C ARG A 56 11.41 0.33 35.46
N LEU A 57 11.02 0.76 34.28
CA LEU A 57 9.61 0.92 33.88
C LEU A 57 9.07 -0.43 33.41
N THR A 58 8.03 -0.95 34.04
CA THR A 58 7.29 -2.12 33.57
C THR A 58 5.79 -1.88 33.69
N SER A 59 5.05 -2.15 32.61
CA SER A 59 3.59 -2.10 32.59
C SER A 59 3.02 -3.35 33.28
N ASN A 60 2.37 -3.17 34.42
CA ASN A 60 1.05 -3.72 34.80
C ASN A 60 0.88 -3.81 36.33
N ASP A 61 -0.23 -3.20 36.78
CA ASP A 61 -1.12 -3.42 37.93
C ASP A 61 -0.56 -3.95 39.28
N PHE A 62 -0.59 -3.02 40.26
CA PHE A 62 -0.47 -3.12 41.73
C PHE A 62 0.85 -3.60 42.36
N ALA A 63 1.34 -2.82 43.33
CA ALA A 63 2.39 -3.22 44.27
C ALA A 63 1.95 -2.90 45.72
N ILE A 64 2.16 -3.86 46.63
CA ILE A 64 2.04 -3.69 48.08
C ILE A 64 3.46 -3.68 48.64
N PHE A 65 3.77 -2.74 49.54
CA PHE A 65 5.09 -2.57 50.14
C PHE A 65 5.13 -3.13 51.57
N GLU A 66 6.17 -3.90 51.90
CA GLU A 66 6.46 -4.34 53.27
C GLU A 66 7.91 -3.96 53.65
N LYS A 67 8.09 -3.42 54.87
CA LYS A 67 9.36 -2.92 55.38
C LYS A 67 10.22 -4.09 55.89
N VAL A 68 11.45 -4.22 55.42
CA VAL A 68 12.44 -5.14 56.02
C VAL A 68 13.46 -4.31 56.82
N PRO A 69 13.69 -4.61 58.11
CA PRO A 69 14.66 -3.88 58.92
C PRO A 69 16.09 -4.36 58.60
N GLY A 70 16.98 -3.42 58.30
CA GLY A 70 18.42 -3.63 58.20
C GLY A 70 19.15 -2.63 59.09
N GLU A 71 20.15 -3.11 59.83
CA GLU A 71 20.91 -2.39 60.86
C GLU A 71 21.82 -1.31 60.26
N ASP A 72 21.84 -0.18 60.98
CA ASP A 72 22.84 0.88 61.02
C ASP A 72 23.12 1.69 59.76
N GLY A 73 22.43 2.84 59.72
CA GLY A 73 23.01 4.13 59.33
C GLY A 73 23.20 4.37 57.85
N ASP A 74 22.13 4.74 57.13
CA ASP A 74 22.22 5.06 55.70
C ASP A 74 21.38 6.30 55.35
N SER A 75 22.08 7.39 55.01
CA SER A 75 21.52 8.45 54.18
C SER A 75 21.29 7.92 52.76
N VAL A 76 20.06 7.97 52.25
CA VAL A 76 19.78 7.66 50.84
C VAL A 76 20.19 8.86 49.98
N LYS A 77 21.34 8.75 49.30
CA LYS A 77 21.77 9.76 48.33
C LYS A 77 21.09 9.50 46.98
N LEU A 78 20.13 10.34 46.62
CA LEU A 78 19.53 10.37 45.29
C LEU A 78 20.49 11.05 44.31
N GLU A 79 21.41 10.28 43.74
CA GLU A 79 22.37 10.77 42.74
C GLU A 79 21.75 10.67 41.33
N ILE A 80 21.23 11.78 40.81
CA ILE A 80 20.86 11.90 39.38
C ILE A 80 22.15 12.17 38.62
N ARG A 81 22.78 11.14 38.05
CA ARG A 81 24.00 11.31 37.25
C ARG A 81 23.69 11.90 35.87
N GLU A 82 24.35 13.02 35.58
CA GLU A 82 24.55 13.70 34.29
C GLU A 82 23.81 13.13 33.07
N LEU A 83 22.79 13.85 32.60
CA LEU A 83 22.41 13.87 31.19
C LEU A 83 23.36 14.84 30.45
N LYS A 84 24.42 14.32 29.81
CA LYS A 84 25.36 15.16 29.04
C LYS A 84 24.65 15.85 27.87
N GLY A 85 24.49 17.17 27.96
CA GLY A 85 23.92 18.03 26.93
C GLY A 85 23.20 19.30 27.44
N LEU A 86 23.00 19.45 28.75
CA LEU A 86 22.42 20.65 29.38
C LEU A 86 23.48 21.36 30.23
N PRO A 87 23.46 22.71 30.34
CA PRO A 87 24.37 23.43 31.22
C PRO A 87 24.12 23.05 32.68
N GLU A 88 25.21 22.91 33.44
CA GLU A 88 25.26 22.58 34.87
C GLU A 88 24.18 23.31 35.66
N PHE A 89 23.25 22.60 36.31
CA PHE A 89 22.61 22.93 37.61
C PHE A 89 21.65 21.79 37.96
N LEU A 90 22.02 20.90 38.89
CA LEU A 90 21.10 20.06 39.68
C LEU A 90 21.91 19.37 40.79
N SER A 91 22.05 20.06 41.92
CA SER A 91 22.43 19.48 43.21
C SER A 91 21.18 19.49 44.08
N LEU A 92 20.70 18.32 44.52
CA LEU A 92 19.73 18.23 45.61
C LEU A 92 20.53 18.35 46.90
N ASP A 93 20.63 19.58 47.42
CA ASP A 93 21.23 19.80 48.72
C ASP A 93 20.26 19.30 49.81
N SER A 94 20.67 18.21 50.46
CA SER A 94 20.19 17.65 51.73
C SER A 94 18.68 17.64 51.99
N ILE A 95 18.07 16.46 51.87
CA ILE A 95 16.86 16.11 52.62
C ILE A 95 17.33 15.78 54.05
N GLU A 96 17.11 16.70 54.99
CA GLU A 96 17.26 16.43 56.41
C GLU A 96 16.14 15.46 56.83
N SER A 97 16.49 14.22 57.21
CA SER A 97 15.58 13.12 57.60
C SER A 97 14.93 12.32 56.45
N PRO A 98 15.60 11.27 55.92
CA PRO A 98 15.02 10.30 54.99
C PRO A 98 14.01 9.33 55.65
N ASP A 99 14.00 9.25 56.99
CA ASP A 99 13.21 8.26 57.75
C ASP A 99 11.70 8.55 57.78
N GLU A 100 11.28 9.71 57.26
CA GLU A 100 9.87 10.15 57.26
C GLU A 100 9.18 10.11 55.90
N LEU A 101 9.83 9.66 54.81
CA LEU A 101 9.19 9.60 53.49
C LEU A 101 8.13 8.48 53.45
N PRO A 102 6.82 8.79 53.36
CA PRO A 102 5.78 7.77 53.27
C PRO A 102 5.84 7.06 51.91
N ALA A 103 5.45 5.78 51.89
CA ALA A 103 5.49 4.92 50.71
C ALA A 103 4.65 5.43 49.50
N ASN A 104 3.74 6.39 49.70
CA ASN A 104 2.83 6.90 48.67
C ASN A 104 2.89 8.44 48.61
N TYR A 105 3.32 8.98 47.48
CA TYR A 105 3.34 10.42 47.18
C TYR A 105 2.70 10.70 45.81
N LEU A 106 2.12 11.88 45.66
CA LEU A 106 1.51 12.38 44.44
C LEU A 106 2.42 13.45 43.83
N LEU A 107 2.85 13.22 42.60
CA LEU A 107 3.62 14.18 41.80
C LEU A 107 2.64 15.03 40.99
N LYS A 108 2.62 16.34 41.25
CA LYS A 108 1.81 17.31 40.53
C LYS A 108 2.70 18.35 39.86
N LEU A 109 2.45 18.62 38.58
CA LEU A 109 3.12 19.68 37.82
C LEU A 109 2.26 20.94 37.85
N GLU A 110 2.84 22.05 38.32
CA GLU A 110 2.18 23.36 38.37
C GLU A 110 2.99 24.43 37.61
N PRO A 111 2.35 25.29 36.79
CA PRO A 111 0.95 25.23 36.36
C PRO A 111 0.72 24.06 35.37
N GLY A 112 -0.49 23.49 35.38
CA GLY A 112 -0.86 22.31 34.57
C GLY A 112 -1.02 22.56 33.05
N TYR A 113 -0.30 23.53 32.49
CA TYR A 113 -0.25 23.82 31.05
C TYR A 113 1.05 23.27 30.43
N GLU A 114 1.13 23.23 29.09
CA GLU A 114 2.18 22.52 28.33
C GLU A 114 3.62 22.94 28.73
N ALA A 115 4.40 21.95 29.17
CA ALA A 115 5.69 22.09 29.88
C ALA A 115 6.88 22.67 29.06
N TYR A 116 6.63 23.25 27.88
CA TYR A 116 7.66 23.43 26.84
C TYR A 116 7.95 24.89 26.46
N GLN A 117 7.40 25.87 27.20
CA GLN A 117 7.47 27.29 26.85
C GLN A 117 8.61 28.06 27.56
N GLY A 118 9.55 27.38 28.21
CA GLY A 118 10.59 28.05 29.01
C GLY A 118 10.04 28.79 30.24
N ALA A 119 8.77 28.57 30.58
CA ALA A 119 8.19 29.01 31.83
C ALA A 119 8.67 28.08 32.95
N PRO A 120 8.95 28.62 34.14
CA PRO A 120 9.28 27.79 35.28
C PRO A 120 8.10 26.93 35.69
N HIS A 121 8.36 25.63 35.86
CA HIS A 121 7.38 24.67 36.35
C HIS A 121 7.79 24.15 37.71
N LEU A 122 6.82 24.11 38.61
CA LEU A 122 6.96 23.52 39.92
C LEU A 122 6.57 22.05 39.84
N LEU A 123 7.54 21.16 40.05
CA LEU A 123 7.25 19.77 40.40
C LEU A 123 6.92 19.74 41.89
N VAL A 124 5.64 19.63 42.22
CA VAL A 124 5.16 19.50 43.59
C VAL A 124 5.03 18.03 43.94
N ILE A 125 5.69 17.62 45.03
CA ILE A 125 5.50 16.31 45.66
C ILE A 125 4.62 16.54 46.88
N THR A 126 3.37 16.09 46.82
CA THR A 126 2.44 16.12 47.95
C THR A 126 2.17 14.70 48.46
N PRO A 127 2.06 14.47 49.78
CA PRO A 127 1.62 13.19 50.32
C PRO A 127 0.22 12.82 49.82
N HIS A 128 -0.05 11.52 49.69
CA HIS A 128 -1.36 11.05 49.24
C HIS A 128 -2.48 11.52 50.19
N PRO A 129 -3.62 12.02 49.67
CA PRO A 129 -4.66 12.70 50.46
C PRO A 129 -5.33 11.86 51.56
N GLU A 130 -5.07 10.55 51.62
CA GLU A 130 -5.60 9.66 52.66
C GLU A 130 -4.82 9.69 53.98
N ARG A 131 -3.65 10.33 54.02
CA ARG A 131 -2.89 10.59 55.27
C ARG A 131 -2.76 12.10 55.51
N ASN A 132 -3.73 12.66 56.24
CA ASN A 132 -3.79 14.09 56.60
C ASN A 132 -2.75 14.52 57.67
N ASP A 133 -1.96 13.57 58.16
CA ASP A 133 -1.07 13.68 59.30
C ASP A 133 0.38 14.05 58.91
N LEU A 134 0.76 13.95 57.64
CA LEU A 134 2.10 14.31 57.17
C LEU A 134 2.08 15.63 56.37
N LYS A 135 2.80 16.64 56.89
CA LYS A 135 3.01 17.93 56.22
C LYS A 135 4.32 17.93 55.43
N PHE A 136 4.48 16.98 54.51
CA PHE A 136 5.62 17.01 53.59
C PHE A 136 5.23 17.79 52.34
N TYR A 137 6.02 18.82 52.00
CA TYR A 137 5.86 19.56 50.76
C TYR A 137 7.25 19.81 50.19
N ALA A 138 7.58 19.10 49.11
CA ALA A 138 8.78 19.38 48.34
C ALA A 138 8.36 19.91 46.97
N ALA A 139 8.88 21.08 46.63
CA ALA A 139 8.64 21.72 45.35
C ALA A 139 10.00 22.01 44.72
N GLN A 140 10.20 21.55 43.49
CA GLN A 140 11.38 21.91 42.72
C GLN A 140 10.97 22.58 41.41
N GLU A 141 11.52 23.77 41.21
CA GLU A 141 11.37 24.52 39.98
C GLU A 141 12.31 23.94 38.93
N PHE A 142 11.78 23.61 37.76
CA PHE A 142 12.58 23.24 36.61
C PHE A 142 12.07 23.98 35.38
N VAL A 143 12.99 24.29 34.47
CA VAL A 143 12.71 25.02 33.23
C VAL A 143 13.06 24.13 32.05
N PHE A 144 12.11 23.92 31.14
CA PHE A 144 12.34 23.24 29.86
C PHE A 144 12.31 24.25 28.71
N GLY A 145 13.44 24.39 28.00
CA GLY A 145 13.63 25.41 26.95
C GLY A 145 14.08 26.76 27.50
N THR A 146 14.16 27.79 26.65
CA THR A 146 14.46 29.16 27.07
C THR A 146 13.33 30.10 26.66
N PRO A 147 13.06 31.22 27.36
CA PRO A 147 12.06 32.19 26.94
C PRO A 147 12.30 32.73 25.52
N SER A 148 13.57 32.78 25.09
CA SER A 148 14.00 33.19 23.76
C SER A 148 13.88 32.08 22.70
N ASN A 149 13.94 30.81 23.10
CA ASN A 149 13.85 29.63 22.23
C ASN A 149 13.09 28.53 22.99
N ALA A 150 11.76 28.66 23.07
CA ALA A 150 10.91 27.59 23.57
C ALA A 150 11.09 26.36 22.66
N ILE A 151 11.26 25.17 23.24
CA ILE A 151 11.30 23.92 22.46
C ILE A 151 9.86 23.59 22.11
N ASN A 152 9.33 24.33 21.14
CA ASN A 152 7.95 24.18 20.73
C ASN A 152 7.85 23.00 19.76
N PHE A 153 7.63 21.80 20.27
CA PHE A 153 7.32 20.65 19.41
C PHE A 153 6.01 20.85 18.62
N ALA A 154 5.15 21.81 19.00
CA ALA A 154 4.00 22.24 18.22
C ALA A 154 4.35 23.27 17.11
N GLN A 155 5.59 23.76 17.05
CA GLN A 155 6.07 24.61 15.94
C GLN A 155 6.48 23.85 14.69
N PHE A 156 6.58 22.51 14.72
CA PHE A 156 6.53 21.73 13.48
C PHE A 156 5.14 21.94 12.87
N GLN A 157 5.01 22.99 12.08
CA GLN A 157 3.74 23.34 11.48
C GLN A 157 3.33 22.15 10.61
N TRP A 158 2.05 21.78 10.64
CA TRP A 158 1.48 20.76 9.75
C TRP A 158 1.94 20.90 8.29
N LYS A 159 2.29 22.12 7.86
CA LYS A 159 2.93 22.46 6.59
C LYS A 159 4.24 21.70 6.31
N GLU A 160 5.11 21.55 7.31
CA GLU A 160 6.40 20.84 7.19
C GLU A 160 6.17 19.34 6.98
N PHE A 161 5.22 18.76 7.72
CA PHE A 161 4.79 17.38 7.51
C PHE A 161 4.09 17.19 6.16
N VAL A 162 3.27 18.14 5.70
CA VAL A 162 2.72 18.11 4.32
C VAL A 162 3.85 18.11 3.30
N PHE A 163 4.85 18.98 3.45
CA PHE A 163 6.00 19.03 2.55
C PHE A 163 6.79 17.72 2.56
N LEU A 164 7.03 17.15 3.73
CA LEU A 164 7.68 15.85 3.88
C LEU A 164 6.87 14.73 3.22
N GLY A 165 5.54 14.70 3.43
CA GLY A 165 4.64 13.76 2.79
C GLY A 165 4.65 13.86 1.26
N LEU A 166 4.63 15.09 0.73
CA LEU A 166 4.77 15.35 -0.71
C LEU A 166 6.14 14.90 -1.24
N LEU A 167 7.21 15.14 -0.48
CA LEU A 167 8.55 14.67 -0.82
C LEU A 167 8.60 13.14 -0.89
N ILE A 168 8.00 12.45 0.07
CA ILE A 168 7.88 10.97 0.06
C ILE A 168 7.14 10.51 -1.19
N LEU A 169 6.00 11.11 -1.54
CA LEU A 169 5.25 10.76 -2.75
C LEU A 169 6.00 11.09 -4.04
N ALA A 170 6.77 12.17 -4.07
CA ALA A 170 7.61 12.54 -5.22
C ALA A 170 8.77 11.55 -5.40
N VAL A 171 9.41 11.12 -4.32
CA VAL A 171 10.43 10.07 -4.35
C VAL A 171 9.83 8.75 -4.83
N LEU A 172 8.67 8.34 -4.29
CA LEU A 172 7.97 7.14 -4.75
C LEU A 172 7.61 7.24 -6.24
N LEU A 173 7.14 8.40 -6.70
CA LEU A 173 6.85 8.63 -8.12
C LEU A 173 8.11 8.49 -8.98
N ALA A 174 9.24 9.09 -8.57
CA ALA A 174 10.51 8.98 -9.28
C ALA A 174 11.01 7.52 -9.33
N LEU A 175 10.90 6.80 -8.21
CA LEU A 175 11.23 5.38 -8.14
C LEU A 175 10.37 4.55 -9.10
N PHE A 176 9.06 4.77 -9.09
CA PHE A 176 8.11 3.99 -9.90
C PHE A 176 8.14 4.34 -11.38
N SER A 177 8.31 5.61 -11.72
CA SER A 177 8.25 6.11 -13.10
C SER A 177 9.59 6.11 -13.82
N GLN A 178 10.73 6.14 -13.11
CA GLN A 178 12.06 6.20 -13.73
C GLN A 178 12.92 5.01 -13.34
N LEU A 179 13.12 4.77 -12.04
CA LEU A 179 14.08 3.76 -11.57
C LEU A 179 13.63 2.33 -11.94
N ILE A 180 12.37 1.97 -11.69
CA ILE A 180 11.88 0.63 -12.00
C ILE A 180 11.94 0.33 -13.50
N PRO A 181 11.42 1.18 -14.42
CA PRO A 181 11.60 0.98 -15.86
C PRO A 181 13.07 0.81 -16.26
N TYR A 182 13.95 1.67 -15.75
CA TYR A 182 15.39 1.58 -16.01
C TYR A 182 15.98 0.23 -15.56
N LEU A 183 15.68 -0.22 -14.34
CA LEU A 183 16.16 -1.52 -13.84
C LEU A 183 15.58 -2.71 -14.62
N ARG A 184 14.37 -2.59 -15.17
CA ARG A 184 13.78 -3.63 -16.05
C ARG A 184 14.48 -3.64 -17.40
N GLU A 185 14.74 -2.49 -17.99
CA GLU A 185 15.51 -2.36 -19.23
C GLU A 185 16.91 -2.96 -19.07
N GLN A 186 17.61 -2.65 -17.97
CA GLN A 186 18.94 -3.23 -17.70
C GLN A 186 18.90 -4.75 -17.53
N ARG A 187 17.89 -5.28 -16.83
CA ARG A 187 17.70 -6.74 -16.71
C ARG A 187 17.39 -7.38 -18.06
N PHE A 188 16.59 -6.74 -18.89
CA PHE A 188 16.30 -7.21 -20.24
C PHE A 188 17.58 -7.23 -21.09
N LYS A 189 18.31 -6.12 -21.14
CA LYS A 189 19.58 -5.98 -21.87
C LYS A 189 20.56 -7.09 -21.48
N LYS A 190 20.74 -7.35 -20.18
CA LYS A 190 21.61 -8.43 -19.69
C LYS A 190 21.15 -9.83 -20.10
N LYS A 191 19.85 -10.07 -20.20
CA LYS A 191 19.30 -11.40 -20.47
C LYS A 191 19.20 -11.72 -21.97
N PHE A 192 18.87 -10.73 -22.79
CA PHE A 192 18.47 -10.95 -24.19
C PHE A 192 19.31 -10.18 -25.23
N ALA A 193 20.03 -9.14 -24.84
CA ALA A 193 20.91 -8.43 -25.75
C ALA A 193 22.34 -8.98 -25.63
N ARG A 194 22.90 -9.43 -26.76
CA ARG A 194 24.28 -9.93 -26.85
C ARG A 194 24.99 -9.21 -27.99
N LYS A 195 26.32 -9.08 -27.90
CA LYS A 195 27.10 -8.58 -29.03
C LYS A 195 26.99 -9.54 -30.22
N TYR A 196 26.80 -9.01 -31.42
CA TYR A 196 26.60 -9.80 -32.64
C TYR A 196 27.74 -10.77 -32.91
N ARG A 197 29.00 -10.41 -32.59
CA ARG A 197 30.17 -11.28 -32.72
C ARG A 197 30.00 -12.67 -32.11
N TYR A 198 29.21 -12.82 -31.04
CA TYR A 198 28.97 -14.11 -30.39
C TYR A 198 27.82 -14.93 -30.98
N LEU A 199 27.00 -14.32 -31.84
CA LEU A 199 25.83 -14.93 -32.49
C LEU A 199 26.08 -15.20 -33.97
N ARG A 200 27.11 -14.60 -34.56
CA ARG A 200 27.47 -14.71 -35.97
C ARG A 200 27.79 -16.16 -36.34
N GLN A 201 27.13 -16.65 -37.38
CA GLN A 201 27.45 -17.92 -38.02
C GLN A 201 28.51 -17.69 -39.10
N ALA A 202 29.44 -18.63 -39.26
CA ALA A 202 30.47 -18.53 -40.29
C ALA A 202 29.83 -18.42 -41.68
N HIS A 203 30.26 -17.45 -42.48
CA HIS A 203 29.77 -17.16 -43.83
C HIS A 203 28.31 -16.69 -43.98
N VAL A 204 27.63 -16.31 -42.88
CA VAL A 204 26.29 -15.70 -42.94
C VAL A 204 26.32 -14.28 -42.40
N THR A 205 25.91 -13.31 -43.21
CA THR A 205 25.70 -11.92 -42.79
C THR A 205 24.21 -11.72 -42.48
N HIS A 206 23.88 -11.40 -41.24
CA HIS A 206 22.51 -11.05 -40.86
C HIS A 206 22.31 -9.54 -40.97
N TYR A 207 21.10 -9.14 -41.36
CA TYR A 207 20.70 -7.74 -41.52
C TYR A 207 19.60 -7.40 -40.51
N ASP A 208 19.56 -6.14 -40.09
CA ASP A 208 18.48 -5.62 -39.27
C ASP A 208 17.19 -5.54 -40.11
N PRO A 209 16.10 -6.20 -39.71
CA PRO A 209 14.84 -6.19 -40.46
C PRO A 209 14.17 -4.81 -40.53
N VAL A 210 14.53 -3.84 -39.67
CA VAL A 210 13.95 -2.49 -39.68
C VAL A 210 14.71 -1.54 -40.59
N THR A 211 16.05 -1.56 -40.51
CA THR A 211 16.91 -0.61 -41.25
C THR A 211 17.51 -1.20 -42.52
N ALA A 212 17.44 -2.52 -42.69
CA ALA A 212 18.07 -3.30 -43.76
C ALA A 212 19.62 -3.17 -43.80
N LEU A 213 20.25 -2.68 -42.73
CA LEU A 213 21.70 -2.58 -42.61
C LEU A 213 22.30 -3.87 -42.03
N PRO A 214 23.51 -4.28 -42.44
CA PRO A 214 24.19 -5.43 -41.86
C PRO A 214 24.62 -5.11 -40.42
N PHE A 215 24.55 -6.10 -39.52
CA PHE A 215 24.98 -5.91 -38.12
C PHE A 215 26.50 -5.76 -38.00
N GLU A 216 26.95 -4.81 -37.17
CA GLU A 216 28.37 -4.68 -36.83
C GLU A 216 28.77 -5.67 -35.73
N ASP A 217 30.03 -6.12 -35.70
CA ASP A 217 30.48 -7.16 -34.76
C ASP A 217 30.31 -6.75 -33.27
N ASP A 218 30.46 -5.46 -32.96
CA ASP A 218 30.29 -4.92 -31.61
C ASP A 218 28.86 -4.45 -31.29
N GLU A 219 27.96 -4.51 -32.26
CA GLU A 219 26.57 -4.09 -32.10
C GLU A 219 25.81 -5.04 -31.17
N LEU A 220 24.95 -4.46 -30.33
CA LEU A 220 24.07 -5.23 -29.46
C LEU A 220 22.83 -5.66 -30.24
N VAL A 221 22.64 -6.97 -30.34
CA VAL A 221 21.53 -7.59 -31.06
C VAL A 221 20.64 -8.33 -30.07
N VAL A 222 19.32 -8.21 -30.24
CA VAL A 222 18.31 -8.85 -29.40
C VAL A 222 18.02 -10.25 -29.96
N ALA A 223 18.47 -11.28 -29.24
CA ALA A 223 18.25 -12.68 -29.58
C ALA A 223 17.04 -13.27 -28.83
N LYS A 224 15.94 -12.50 -28.77
CA LYS A 224 14.66 -12.95 -28.20
C LYS A 224 13.67 -13.36 -29.30
N CYS A 225 13.68 -12.65 -30.42
CA CYS A 225 12.76 -12.85 -31.53
C CYS A 225 13.30 -13.89 -32.51
N ARG A 226 12.43 -14.45 -33.36
CA ARG A 226 12.83 -15.37 -34.45
C ARG A 226 13.83 -14.73 -35.41
N THR A 227 13.66 -13.44 -35.67
CA THR A 227 14.60 -12.60 -36.41
C THR A 227 15.49 -11.82 -35.44
N LEU A 228 16.80 -11.78 -35.73
CA LEU A 228 17.71 -10.90 -35.02
C LEU A 228 17.37 -9.45 -35.34
N THR A 229 17.41 -8.58 -34.34
CA THR A 229 17.14 -7.13 -34.51
C THR A 229 18.14 -6.37 -33.66
N SER A 230 18.65 -5.23 -34.15
CA SER A 230 19.53 -4.39 -33.33
C SER A 230 18.77 -3.92 -32.09
N TYR A 231 19.48 -3.68 -30.99
CA TYR A 231 18.88 -3.19 -29.76
C TYR A 231 18.23 -1.81 -29.96
N GLU A 232 18.82 -0.95 -30.79
CA GLU A 232 18.29 0.38 -31.10
C GLU A 232 17.02 0.28 -31.95
N SER A 233 17.00 -0.53 -33.02
CA SER A 233 15.78 -0.77 -33.81
C SER A 233 14.69 -1.43 -32.98
N TRP A 234 15.06 -2.34 -32.07
CA TRP A 234 14.11 -2.96 -31.14
C TRP A 234 13.51 -1.96 -30.15
N LYS A 235 14.32 -1.02 -29.65
CA LYS A 235 13.87 0.10 -28.81
C LYS A 235 12.98 1.07 -29.58
N HIS A 236 13.31 1.36 -30.84
CA HIS A 236 12.51 2.19 -31.72
C HIS A 236 11.15 1.55 -32.02
N ASN A 237 11.13 0.23 -32.18
CA ASN A 237 9.92 -0.58 -32.36
C ASN A 237 9.23 -0.93 -31.03
N ASN A 238 9.23 -0.01 -30.05
CA ASN A 238 8.56 -0.15 -28.75
C ASN A 238 8.81 -1.48 -28.03
N PHE A 239 10.05 -1.99 -28.05
CA PHE A 239 10.45 -3.21 -27.33
C PHE A 239 9.69 -4.46 -27.84
N GLN A 240 9.31 -4.44 -29.12
CA GLN A 240 8.51 -5.47 -29.78
C GLN A 240 9.26 -6.11 -30.94
N CYS A 241 9.04 -7.40 -31.14
CA CYS A 241 9.58 -8.10 -32.30
C CYS A 241 8.94 -7.55 -33.58
N VAL A 242 9.76 -7.31 -34.61
CA VAL A 242 9.34 -6.68 -35.87
C VAL A 242 8.21 -7.44 -36.57
N ASN A 243 8.22 -8.76 -36.48
CA ASN A 243 7.21 -9.60 -37.15
C ASN A 243 5.89 -9.71 -36.36
N TYR A 244 5.76 -9.12 -35.16
CA TYR A 244 4.54 -9.21 -34.36
C TYR A 244 3.57 -8.05 -34.69
N PRO A 245 2.24 -8.26 -34.78
CA PRO A 245 1.51 -9.50 -34.50
C PRO A 245 1.43 -10.48 -35.67
N GLY A 246 1.95 -10.12 -36.86
CA GLY A 246 1.85 -10.94 -38.08
C GLY A 246 2.31 -12.40 -37.90
N CYS A 247 3.36 -12.63 -37.11
CA CYS A 247 3.92 -13.96 -36.85
C CYS A 247 3.08 -14.84 -35.92
N LEU A 248 2.03 -14.31 -35.26
CA LEU A 248 1.07 -15.14 -34.50
C LEU A 248 0.29 -16.10 -35.41
N TYR A 249 0.28 -15.85 -36.72
CA TYR A 249 -0.49 -16.61 -37.69
C TYR A 249 0.38 -17.44 -38.66
N GLU A 250 1.69 -17.42 -38.49
CA GLU A 250 2.61 -18.30 -39.22
C GLU A 250 2.62 -19.68 -38.55
N ASP A 251 2.98 -20.73 -39.28
CA ASP A 251 3.18 -22.08 -38.72
C ASP A 251 4.68 -22.41 -38.69
N PRO A 252 5.31 -22.58 -37.51
CA PRO A 252 4.73 -22.48 -36.17
C PRO A 252 4.53 -21.03 -35.70
N PRO A 253 3.49 -20.75 -34.90
CA PRO A 253 3.20 -19.40 -34.42
C PRO A 253 4.29 -18.93 -33.48
N CYS A 254 4.68 -17.66 -33.61
CA CYS A 254 5.73 -17.10 -32.77
C CYS A 254 5.26 -17.01 -31.30
N THR A 255 5.85 -17.81 -30.41
CA THR A 255 5.63 -17.71 -28.95
C THR A 255 6.46 -16.60 -28.30
N ASP A 256 7.53 -16.17 -28.98
CA ASP A 256 8.58 -15.34 -28.39
C ASP A 256 8.39 -13.83 -28.70
N GLY A 257 7.35 -13.53 -29.49
CA GLY A 257 7.07 -12.23 -30.09
C GLY A 257 6.34 -11.21 -29.20
N GLU A 258 5.88 -11.60 -28.02
CA GLU A 258 5.19 -10.66 -27.13
C GLU A 258 6.10 -9.45 -26.83
N PRO A 259 5.59 -8.22 -26.98
CA PRO A 259 6.37 -7.03 -26.64
C PRO A 259 6.90 -7.20 -25.23
N SER A 260 8.18 -6.90 -25.01
CA SER A 260 8.61 -6.74 -23.63
C SER A 260 7.79 -5.56 -23.11
N LYS A 261 6.88 -5.84 -22.16
CA LYS A 261 5.90 -4.93 -21.55
C LYS A 261 6.60 -3.80 -20.76
N VAL A 262 7.47 -3.04 -21.41
CA VAL A 262 8.21 -1.90 -20.90
C VAL A 262 7.55 -0.67 -21.50
N ASP A 263 6.31 -0.42 -21.09
CA ASP A 263 5.70 0.88 -21.30
C ASP A 263 6.42 1.90 -20.42
N TYR A 264 7.08 2.88 -21.00
CA TYR A 264 7.72 3.96 -20.22
C TYR A 264 6.72 4.96 -19.63
N LEU A 265 5.48 4.92 -20.08
CA LEU A 265 4.44 5.84 -19.67
C LEU A 265 3.76 5.31 -18.41
N PHE A 266 4.34 5.65 -17.25
CA PHE A 266 3.88 5.25 -15.92
C PHE A 266 2.35 5.32 -15.78
N PHE A 267 1.72 6.43 -16.16
CA PHE A 267 0.28 6.65 -15.99
C PHE A 267 -0.64 5.89 -16.97
N LYS A 268 -0.10 5.10 -17.91
CA LYS A 268 -0.94 4.28 -18.82
C LYS A 268 -1.62 3.07 -18.14
N GLN A 269 -1.35 2.82 -16.85
CA GLN A 269 -1.99 1.77 -16.04
C GLN A 269 -2.03 0.37 -16.68
N ARG A 270 -0.95 -0.05 -17.34
CA ARG A 270 -0.83 -1.37 -17.96
C ARG A 270 -0.04 -2.33 -17.06
N ASP A 271 -0.49 -3.58 -16.99
CA ASP A 271 0.18 -4.69 -16.29
C ASP A 271 0.76 -4.29 -14.91
N PHE A 272 2.08 -4.35 -14.76
CA PHE A 272 2.81 -4.02 -13.54
C PHE A 272 2.69 -2.54 -13.16
N PHE A 273 2.64 -1.62 -14.14
CA PHE A 273 2.42 -0.21 -13.86
C PHE A 273 1.01 0.07 -13.35
N ARG A 274 0.02 -0.79 -13.66
CA ARG A 274 -1.29 -0.72 -12.98
C ARG A 274 -1.10 -0.86 -11.48
N GLN A 275 -0.29 -1.82 -11.03
CA GLN A 275 -0.04 -2.04 -9.61
C GLN A 275 0.66 -0.84 -8.95
N LEU A 276 1.71 -0.32 -9.59
CA LEU A 276 2.45 0.83 -9.08
C LEU A 276 1.62 2.12 -9.06
N ASN A 277 0.75 2.35 -10.06
CA ASN A 277 -0.18 3.48 -10.03
C ASN A 277 -1.15 3.37 -8.86
N TRP A 278 -1.74 2.19 -8.65
CA TRP A 278 -2.66 1.96 -7.53
C TRP A 278 -1.96 2.18 -6.18
N MET A 279 -0.72 1.73 -6.02
CA MET A 279 0.10 2.03 -4.85
C MET A 279 0.32 3.54 -4.67
N TRP A 280 0.71 4.23 -5.74
CA TRP A 280 1.00 5.67 -5.68
C TRP A 280 -0.25 6.51 -5.37
N PHE A 281 -1.37 6.24 -6.06
CA PHE A 281 -2.65 6.91 -5.79
C PHE A 281 -3.20 6.53 -4.41
N GLY A 282 -2.97 5.30 -3.95
CA GLY A 282 -3.24 4.90 -2.58
C GLY A 282 -2.47 5.77 -1.58
N GLY A 283 -1.16 5.89 -1.74
CA GLY A 283 -0.31 6.76 -0.92
C GLY A 283 -0.74 8.24 -0.97
N LEU A 284 -1.12 8.73 -2.16
CA LEU A 284 -1.70 10.06 -2.33
C LEU A 284 -3.00 10.22 -1.53
N GLY A 285 -3.90 9.25 -1.60
CA GLY A 285 -5.13 9.24 -0.81
C GLY A 285 -4.87 9.23 0.70
N GLY A 286 -3.84 8.51 1.15
CA GLY A 286 -3.37 8.52 2.53
C GLY A 286 -2.85 9.89 2.97
N LEU A 287 -2.02 10.53 2.14
CA LEU A 287 -1.53 11.89 2.41
C LEU A 287 -2.67 12.91 2.43
N LEU A 288 -3.63 12.82 1.49
CA LEU A 288 -4.81 13.68 1.46
C LEU A 288 -5.66 13.50 2.72
N ALA A 289 -5.90 12.25 3.13
CA ALA A 289 -6.63 11.96 4.36
C ALA A 289 -5.92 12.54 5.59
N TRP A 290 -4.60 12.37 5.69
CA TRP A 290 -3.84 12.91 6.81
C TRP A 290 -3.82 14.44 6.79
N GLY A 291 -3.64 15.07 5.62
CA GLY A 291 -3.64 16.53 5.48
C GLY A 291 -5.00 17.15 5.86
N LEU A 292 -6.09 16.52 5.43
CA LEU A 292 -7.45 16.91 5.84
C LEU A 292 -7.63 16.79 7.36
N TRP A 293 -7.19 15.68 7.94
CA TRP A 293 -7.27 15.47 9.38
C TRP A 293 -6.43 16.50 10.15
N ALA A 294 -5.22 16.81 9.68
CA ALA A 294 -4.33 17.80 10.28
C ALA A 294 -4.89 19.23 10.21
N ILE A 295 -5.64 19.57 9.16
CA ILE A 295 -6.33 20.86 9.05
C ILE A 295 -7.56 20.87 9.96
N LEU A 296 -8.43 19.86 9.84
CA LEU A 296 -9.73 19.83 10.51
C LEU A 296 -9.61 19.67 12.03
N LYS A 297 -8.58 18.99 12.55
CA LYS A 297 -8.37 18.86 14.00
C LYS A 297 -8.10 20.20 14.70
N ASN A 298 -7.56 21.18 13.96
CA ASN A 298 -7.27 22.51 14.46
C ASN A 298 -8.46 23.46 14.34
N ILE A 299 -9.52 23.05 13.64
CA ILE A 299 -10.75 23.81 13.51
C ILE A 299 -11.68 23.36 14.63
N ASN A 300 -12.25 24.31 15.37
CA ASN A 300 -13.22 23.99 16.41
C ASN A 300 -14.56 23.59 15.76
N LEU A 301 -14.72 22.30 15.43
CA LEU A 301 -15.92 21.73 14.84
C LEU A 301 -16.99 21.48 15.92
N THR A 302 -17.49 22.55 16.53
CA THR A 302 -18.48 22.51 17.62
C THR A 302 -19.75 21.74 17.25
N PHE A 303 -20.20 21.83 15.99
CA PHE A 303 -21.36 21.08 15.52
C PHE A 303 -21.13 19.56 15.57
N LEU A 304 -19.90 19.11 15.25
CA LEU A 304 -19.56 17.69 15.21
C LEU A 304 -19.46 17.14 16.63
N SER A 305 -18.80 17.87 17.52
CA SER A 305 -18.68 17.46 18.93
C SER A 305 -20.04 17.46 19.63
N GLN A 306 -20.91 18.45 19.39
CA GLN A 306 -22.28 18.46 19.92
C GLN A 306 -23.13 17.30 19.40
N GLY A 307 -23.07 17.02 18.10
CA GLY A 307 -23.78 15.89 17.50
C GLY A 307 -23.30 14.55 18.08
N LEU A 308 -21.99 14.38 18.25
CA LEU A 308 -21.41 13.17 18.83
C LEU A 308 -21.65 13.04 20.32
N ALA A 309 -21.73 14.15 21.07
CA ALA A 309 -22.18 14.13 22.46
C ALA A 309 -23.60 13.58 22.59
N TYR A 310 -24.51 14.00 21.70
CA TYR A 310 -25.87 13.45 21.65
C TYR A 310 -25.85 11.94 21.37
N VAL A 311 -25.06 11.49 20.39
CA VAL A 311 -24.90 10.05 20.10
C VAL A 311 -24.29 9.29 21.29
N ALA A 312 -23.25 9.82 21.92
CA ALA A 312 -22.62 9.20 23.10
C ALA A 312 -23.58 9.07 24.29
N SER A 313 -24.47 10.05 24.47
CA SER A 313 -25.49 10.02 25.54
C SER A 313 -26.45 8.82 25.40
N TRP A 314 -26.80 8.42 24.17
CA TRP A 314 -27.67 7.26 23.91
C TRP A 314 -27.07 5.93 24.38
N PHE A 315 -25.74 5.84 24.44
CA PHE A 315 -25.02 4.63 24.84
C PHE A 315 -24.60 4.59 26.31
N GLN A 316 -25.04 5.58 27.12
CA GLN A 316 -24.82 5.64 28.57
C GLN A 316 -23.34 5.38 28.96
N LEU A 317 -22.40 6.18 28.43
CA LEU A 317 -21.00 6.13 28.89
C LEU A 317 -20.83 7.04 30.11
N ALA A 318 -20.61 6.43 31.28
CA ALA A 318 -20.94 7.00 32.58
C ALA A 318 -19.78 7.64 33.38
N THR A 319 -18.53 7.63 32.90
CA THR A 319 -17.38 7.88 33.81
C THR A 319 -16.51 9.10 33.46
N SER A 320 -16.59 9.66 32.25
CA SER A 320 -15.94 10.94 31.90
C SER A 320 -16.43 11.45 30.54
N PHE A 321 -17.54 12.21 30.54
CA PHE A 321 -18.25 12.54 29.30
C PHE A 321 -17.41 13.38 28.33
N ASP A 322 -16.65 14.36 28.82
CA ASP A 322 -15.92 15.31 27.97
C ASP A 322 -14.71 14.71 27.25
N SER A 323 -13.88 13.93 27.95
CA SER A 323 -12.71 13.25 27.35
C SER A 323 -13.14 12.21 26.32
N LEU A 324 -14.25 11.52 26.59
CA LEU A 324 -14.78 10.46 25.75
C LEU A 324 -15.44 11.03 24.48
N VAL A 325 -16.18 12.14 24.60
CA VAL A 325 -16.70 12.87 23.43
C VAL A 325 -15.56 13.43 22.58
N TYR A 326 -14.49 13.93 23.20
CA TYR A 326 -13.31 14.37 22.47
C TYR A 326 -12.65 13.23 21.67
N ALA A 327 -12.44 12.07 22.30
CA ALA A 327 -11.89 10.89 21.63
C ALA A 327 -12.79 10.40 20.49
N LEU A 328 -14.11 10.30 20.72
CA LEU A 328 -15.10 9.94 19.71
C LEU A 328 -15.09 10.93 18.53
N THR A 329 -14.97 12.23 18.82
CA THR A 329 -14.88 13.29 17.80
C THR A 329 -13.64 13.10 16.94
N ARG A 330 -12.49 12.80 17.56
CA ARG A 330 -11.23 12.57 16.85
C ARG A 330 -11.27 11.34 15.96
N ASP A 331 -11.84 10.23 16.44
CA ASP A 331 -11.96 9.00 15.67
C ASP A 331 -12.96 9.13 14.53
N THR A 332 -14.08 9.78 14.78
CA THR A 332 -15.08 10.10 13.74
C THR A 332 -14.47 11.00 12.66
N LEU A 333 -13.71 12.03 13.07
CA LEU A 333 -13.00 12.92 12.16
C LEU A 333 -11.94 12.18 11.34
N MET A 334 -11.21 11.25 11.95
CA MET A 334 -10.28 10.37 11.25
C MET A 334 -11.00 9.52 10.20
N GLY A 335 -12.13 8.91 10.57
CA GLY A 335 -12.98 8.16 9.64
C GLY A 335 -13.45 9.00 8.46
N LEU A 336 -13.90 10.23 8.69
CA LEU A 336 -14.29 11.19 7.65
C LEU A 336 -13.14 11.47 6.67
N CYS A 337 -11.96 11.78 7.21
CA CYS A 337 -10.80 12.15 6.40
C CYS A 337 -10.28 10.97 5.58
N LEU A 338 -10.25 9.76 6.16
CA LEU A 338 -9.88 8.54 5.44
C LEU A 338 -10.89 8.23 4.31
N GLY A 339 -12.18 8.35 4.59
CA GLY A 339 -13.24 8.16 3.58
C GLY A 339 -13.11 9.11 2.40
N LEU A 340 -12.84 10.39 2.68
CA LEU A 340 -12.69 11.40 1.65
C LEU A 340 -11.39 11.23 0.86
N GLY A 341 -10.24 11.14 1.54
CA GLY A 341 -8.92 11.06 0.92
C GLY A 341 -8.71 9.77 0.13
N LEU A 342 -8.90 8.60 0.76
CA LEU A 342 -8.72 7.30 0.10
C LEU A 342 -9.86 7.02 -0.88
N GLY A 343 -11.11 7.35 -0.52
CA GLY A 343 -12.26 7.18 -1.41
C GLY A 343 -12.10 7.96 -2.71
N PHE A 344 -11.60 9.20 -2.65
CA PHE A 344 -11.30 10.00 -3.82
C PHE A 344 -10.17 9.43 -4.68
N ALA A 345 -9.00 9.22 -4.09
CA ALA A 345 -7.81 8.84 -4.86
C ALA A 345 -7.95 7.44 -5.48
N LEU A 346 -8.54 6.49 -4.76
CA LEU A 346 -8.79 5.14 -5.28
C LEU A 346 -9.93 5.10 -6.30
N SER A 347 -10.95 5.96 -6.15
CA SER A 347 -11.99 6.08 -7.17
C SER A 347 -11.45 6.71 -8.46
N TRP A 348 -10.54 7.68 -8.33
CA TRP A 348 -9.86 8.31 -9.46
C TRP A 348 -9.01 7.30 -10.22
N VAL A 349 -8.13 6.55 -9.53
CA VAL A 349 -7.23 5.60 -10.18
C VAL A 349 -7.99 4.47 -10.87
N GLU A 350 -9.08 3.98 -10.27
CA GLU A 350 -9.98 3.00 -10.90
C GLU A 350 -10.64 3.57 -12.16
N GLU A 351 -11.10 4.82 -12.14
CA GLU A 351 -11.77 5.44 -13.30
C GLU A 351 -10.81 5.71 -14.46
N LEU A 352 -9.59 6.18 -14.16
CA LEU A 352 -8.49 6.25 -15.14
C LEU A 352 -8.15 4.87 -15.71
N GLY A 353 -8.29 3.85 -14.87
CA GLY A 353 -8.10 2.45 -15.19
C GLY A 353 -9.22 1.82 -15.99
N GLN A 354 -10.24 2.56 -16.47
CA GLN A 354 -11.33 2.01 -17.29
C GLN A 354 -11.20 2.35 -18.77
N SER A 355 -11.71 1.46 -19.63
CA SER A 355 -11.75 1.69 -21.09
C SER A 355 -12.87 2.64 -21.51
N ARG A 356 -13.68 3.13 -20.57
CA ARG A 356 -14.71 4.14 -20.84
C ARG A 356 -14.12 5.55 -20.79
N LYS A 357 -14.93 6.56 -21.11
CA LYS A 357 -14.60 7.96 -20.83
C LYS A 357 -14.65 8.18 -19.31
N VAL A 358 -13.70 8.95 -18.79
CA VAL A 358 -13.61 9.29 -17.36
C VAL A 358 -14.87 10.06 -16.95
N SER A 359 -15.60 9.55 -15.96
CA SER A 359 -16.80 10.19 -15.44
C SER A 359 -16.56 10.70 -14.02
N TRP A 360 -16.48 12.02 -13.88
CA TRP A 360 -16.38 12.68 -12.57
C TRP A 360 -17.55 12.35 -11.64
N GLY A 361 -18.75 12.14 -12.19
CA GLY A 361 -19.92 11.73 -11.40
C GLY A 361 -19.77 10.38 -10.71
N ARG A 362 -19.06 9.42 -11.32
CA ARG A 362 -18.77 8.12 -10.67
C ARG A 362 -17.74 8.27 -9.55
N ILE A 363 -16.71 9.09 -9.77
CA ILE A 363 -15.69 9.39 -8.77
C ILE A 363 -16.34 10.09 -7.56
N ALA A 364 -17.12 11.14 -7.81
CA ALA A 364 -17.84 11.88 -6.78
C ALA A 364 -18.81 10.99 -6.00
N LEU A 365 -19.58 10.13 -6.67
CA LEU A 365 -20.51 9.20 -6.01
C LEU A 365 -19.79 8.26 -5.04
N ARG A 366 -18.71 7.59 -5.47
CA ARG A 366 -17.96 6.66 -4.60
C ARG A 366 -17.28 7.41 -3.45
N THR A 367 -16.73 8.60 -3.71
CA THR A 367 -16.12 9.45 -2.68
C THR A 367 -17.14 9.89 -1.64
N ALA A 368 -18.34 10.31 -2.06
CA ALA A 368 -19.43 10.69 -1.18
C ALA A 368 -19.91 9.51 -0.32
N LEU A 369 -20.09 8.33 -0.92
CA LEU A 369 -20.44 7.11 -0.18
C LEU A 369 -19.37 6.72 0.83
N ALA A 370 -18.09 6.79 0.45
CA ALA A 370 -16.98 6.51 1.37
C ALA A 370 -16.99 7.50 2.54
N THR A 371 -17.06 8.80 2.25
CA THR A 371 -17.08 9.88 3.26
C THR A 371 -18.26 9.78 4.22
N LEU A 372 -19.41 9.27 3.78
CA LEU A 372 -20.59 9.08 4.63
C LEU A 372 -20.51 7.82 5.49
N ILE A 373 -20.01 6.71 4.93
CA ILE A 373 -19.99 5.41 5.61
C ILE A 373 -18.84 5.32 6.62
N THR A 374 -17.65 5.83 6.31
CA THR A 374 -16.48 5.61 7.16
C THR A 374 -16.57 6.28 8.54
N PRO A 375 -17.10 7.50 8.74
CA PRO A 375 -17.30 8.06 10.08
C PRO A 375 -18.20 7.16 10.93
N LEU A 376 -19.27 6.61 10.36
CA LEU A 376 -20.20 5.71 11.06
C LEU A 376 -19.50 4.43 11.53
N LEU A 377 -18.57 3.90 10.73
CA LEU A 377 -17.77 2.73 11.11
C LEU A 377 -16.79 3.04 12.24
N PHE A 378 -16.20 4.23 12.26
CA PHE A 378 -15.31 4.65 13.35
C PHE A 378 -16.10 4.94 14.63
N ILE A 379 -17.31 5.50 14.55
CA ILE A 379 -18.23 5.61 15.69
C ILE A 379 -18.55 4.21 16.23
N LEU A 380 -18.92 3.26 15.37
CA LEU A 380 -19.18 1.87 15.76
C LEU A 380 -17.95 1.21 16.40
N GLY A 381 -16.77 1.42 15.80
CA GLY A 381 -15.50 0.92 16.31
C GLY A 381 -15.14 1.46 17.69
N PHE A 382 -15.38 2.75 17.91
CA PHE A 382 -15.21 3.39 19.19
C PHE A 382 -16.10 2.74 20.28
N PHE A 383 -17.37 2.48 19.98
CA PHE A 383 -18.24 1.76 20.92
C PHE A 383 -17.83 0.30 21.11
N LEU A 384 -17.35 -0.37 20.06
CA LEU A 384 -16.81 -1.72 20.15
C LEU A 384 -15.63 -1.78 21.12
N GLN A 385 -14.73 -0.79 21.08
CA GLN A 385 -13.60 -0.65 22.00
C GLN A 385 -14.03 -0.43 23.45
N HIS A 386 -15.02 0.42 23.69
CA HIS A 386 -15.38 0.81 25.07
C HIS A 386 -16.42 -0.09 25.74
N LYS A 387 -17.22 -0.86 24.99
CA LYS A 387 -18.31 -1.69 25.54
C LYS A 387 -18.08 -3.20 25.40
N LEU A 388 -17.43 -3.65 24.33
CA LEU A 388 -17.37 -5.07 23.97
C LEU A 388 -15.96 -5.66 24.11
N ILE A 389 -14.94 -4.92 23.66
CA ILE A 389 -13.56 -5.42 23.54
C ILE A 389 -12.60 -4.48 24.26
N HIS A 390 -12.24 -4.84 25.50
CA HIS A 390 -11.34 -4.06 26.36
C HIS A 390 -9.89 -4.02 25.83
N GLN A 391 -9.50 -4.96 24.97
CA GLN A 391 -8.17 -5.01 24.36
C GLN A 391 -8.11 -4.04 23.16
N GLU A 392 -7.34 -2.96 23.29
CA GLU A 392 -7.20 -1.89 22.27
C GLU A 392 -6.76 -2.43 20.90
N PHE A 393 -5.85 -3.40 20.88
CA PHE A 393 -5.40 -4.02 19.65
C PHE A 393 -6.55 -4.72 18.91
N LEU A 394 -7.36 -5.49 19.63
CA LEU A 394 -8.40 -6.33 19.03
C LEU A 394 -9.59 -5.49 18.56
N SER A 395 -9.96 -4.46 19.32
CA SER A 395 -11.00 -3.49 18.94
C SER A 395 -10.56 -2.62 17.76
N GLY A 396 -9.31 -2.17 17.75
CA GLY A 396 -8.70 -1.49 16.62
C GLY A 396 -8.72 -2.39 15.37
N LEU A 397 -8.22 -3.62 15.47
CA LEU A 397 -8.20 -4.57 14.36
C LEU A 397 -9.61 -4.80 13.78
N ALA A 398 -10.62 -4.95 14.62
CA ALA A 398 -12.02 -5.12 14.21
C ALA A 398 -12.57 -3.88 13.50
N THR A 399 -12.32 -2.67 14.04
CA THR A 399 -12.74 -1.40 13.44
C THR A 399 -12.12 -1.21 12.06
N TRP A 400 -10.82 -1.48 11.94
CA TRP A 400 -10.09 -1.37 10.70
C TRP A 400 -10.52 -2.43 9.67
N ALA A 401 -10.79 -3.66 10.10
CA ALA A 401 -11.35 -4.71 9.26
C ALA A 401 -12.70 -4.31 8.65
N LEU A 402 -13.59 -3.74 9.47
CA LEU A 402 -14.88 -3.20 9.00
C LEU A 402 -14.67 -2.05 8.01
N PHE A 403 -13.80 -1.09 8.36
CA PHE A 403 -13.43 0.01 7.47
C PHE A 403 -12.97 -0.50 6.09
N GLY A 404 -12.05 -1.47 6.06
CA GLY A 404 -11.56 -2.05 4.81
C GLY A 404 -12.65 -2.75 4.00
N LEU A 405 -13.48 -3.57 4.65
CA LEU A 405 -14.58 -4.29 4.01
C LEU A 405 -15.56 -3.34 3.33
N PHE A 406 -16.00 -2.29 4.03
CA PHE A 406 -16.95 -1.31 3.49
C PHE A 406 -16.31 -0.38 2.46
N LEU A 407 -15.07 0.05 2.65
CA LEU A 407 -14.36 0.84 1.63
C LEU A 407 -14.20 0.02 0.33
N GLY A 408 -13.89 -1.27 0.45
CA GLY A 408 -13.84 -2.20 -0.68
C GLY A 408 -15.19 -2.37 -1.38
N LEU A 409 -16.28 -2.42 -0.62
CA LEU A 409 -17.64 -2.45 -1.15
C LEU A 409 -17.99 -1.14 -1.91
N VAL A 410 -17.67 0.02 -1.33
CA VAL A 410 -17.90 1.33 -1.95
C VAL A 410 -17.13 1.47 -3.27
N LEU A 411 -15.86 1.05 -3.29
CA LEU A 411 -15.05 1.04 -4.51
C LEU A 411 -15.60 0.08 -5.59
N SER A 412 -16.45 -0.87 -5.22
CA SER A 412 -17.12 -1.80 -6.15
C SER A 412 -18.38 -1.22 -6.81
N VAL A 413 -18.90 -0.09 -6.31
CA VAL A 413 -20.13 0.55 -6.82
C VAL A 413 -19.86 1.16 -8.20
N ARG A 414 -20.57 0.66 -9.22
CA ARG A 414 -20.42 1.09 -10.63
C ARG A 414 -18.96 1.09 -11.11
N SER A 415 -18.12 0.19 -10.60
CA SER A 415 -16.73 -0.01 -11.03
C SER A 415 -16.56 -1.34 -11.77
N THR A 416 -15.34 -1.65 -12.21
CA THR A 416 -15.03 -2.97 -12.76
C THR A 416 -14.89 -4.03 -11.65
N ILE A 417 -14.56 -3.59 -10.43
CA ILE A 417 -14.29 -4.44 -9.26
C ILE A 417 -15.58 -5.04 -8.69
N GLY A 418 -15.70 -6.38 -8.70
CA GLY A 418 -16.85 -7.08 -8.13
C GLY A 418 -16.95 -6.90 -6.61
N PRO A 419 -18.17 -6.80 -6.03
CA PRO A 419 -18.37 -6.45 -4.62
C PRO A 419 -17.66 -7.39 -3.64
N GLY A 420 -17.80 -8.71 -3.81
CA GLY A 420 -17.10 -9.67 -2.94
C GLY A 420 -15.57 -9.59 -3.05
N ARG A 421 -15.04 -9.19 -4.21
CA ARG A 421 -13.60 -9.03 -4.45
C ARG A 421 -13.08 -7.75 -3.82
N GLY A 422 -13.84 -6.66 -3.95
CA GLY A 422 -13.55 -5.40 -3.29
C GLY A 422 -13.57 -5.56 -1.78
N MET A 423 -14.59 -6.22 -1.23
CA MET A 423 -14.68 -6.52 0.22
C MET A 423 -13.49 -7.34 0.71
N LEU A 424 -13.13 -8.44 0.02
CA LEU A 424 -11.99 -9.28 0.40
C LEU A 424 -10.66 -8.51 0.31
N GLY A 425 -10.45 -7.75 -0.77
CA GLY A 425 -9.26 -6.94 -0.95
C GLY A 425 -9.13 -5.85 0.11
N GLY A 426 -10.23 -5.17 0.43
CA GLY A 426 -10.27 -4.17 1.49
C GLY A 426 -10.05 -4.75 2.89
N LEU A 427 -10.64 -5.91 3.19
CA LEU A 427 -10.42 -6.62 4.46
C LEU A 427 -8.96 -7.00 4.65
N VAL A 428 -8.34 -7.66 3.66
CA VAL A 428 -6.92 -8.07 3.75
C VAL A 428 -6.02 -6.85 3.86
N ALA A 429 -6.27 -5.80 3.08
CA ALA A 429 -5.48 -4.57 3.12
C ALA A 429 -5.53 -3.88 4.49
N SER A 430 -6.72 -3.74 5.06
CA SER A 430 -6.91 -3.06 6.34
C SER A 430 -6.31 -3.85 7.51
N LEU A 431 -6.40 -5.18 7.51
CA LEU A 431 -5.74 -6.02 8.51
C LEU A 431 -4.22 -5.84 8.47
N VAL A 432 -3.62 -5.92 7.28
CA VAL A 432 -2.18 -5.71 7.12
C VAL A 432 -1.77 -4.30 7.54
N ALA A 433 -2.51 -3.29 7.09
CA ALA A 433 -2.20 -1.90 7.38
C ALA A 433 -2.36 -1.55 8.87
N PHE A 434 -3.36 -2.09 9.56
CA PHE A 434 -3.52 -1.89 11.00
C PHE A 434 -2.34 -2.48 11.78
N ASN A 435 -1.89 -3.69 11.43
CA ASN A 435 -0.72 -4.29 12.07
C ASN A 435 0.56 -3.45 11.84
N VAL A 436 0.74 -2.93 10.63
CA VAL A 436 1.86 -2.03 10.31
C VAL A 436 1.75 -0.72 11.08
N TYR A 437 0.56 -0.11 11.16
CA TYR A 437 0.30 1.09 11.96
C TYR A 437 0.62 0.87 13.44
N HIS A 438 0.06 -0.19 14.03
CA HIS A 438 0.27 -0.54 15.42
C HIS A 438 1.76 -0.82 15.72
N TRP A 439 2.47 -1.44 14.78
CA TRP A 439 3.91 -1.64 14.91
C TRP A 439 4.67 -0.31 14.82
N LEU A 440 4.36 0.55 13.85
CA LEU A 440 4.99 1.87 13.68
C LEU A 440 4.80 2.79 14.89
N SER A 441 3.65 2.73 15.57
CA SER A 441 3.41 3.54 16.77
C SER A 441 4.40 3.24 17.91
N TYR A 442 5.05 2.07 17.92
CA TYR A 442 6.11 1.79 18.89
C TYR A 442 7.47 2.43 18.53
N PHE A 443 7.72 2.75 17.26
CA PHE A 443 9.02 3.28 16.80
C PHE A 443 9.09 4.80 16.75
N PHE A 444 7.97 5.48 16.53
CA PHE A 444 7.95 6.92 16.30
C PHE A 444 7.38 7.66 17.52
N GLN A 445 8.24 8.46 18.18
CA GLN A 445 7.84 9.33 19.30
C GLN A 445 6.94 10.51 18.84
N ALA A 446 7.15 11.00 17.61
CA ALA A 446 6.32 12.04 17.01
C ALA A 446 5.01 11.43 16.47
N PHE A 447 3.96 11.50 17.29
CA PHE A 447 2.63 10.95 16.98
C PHE A 447 2.07 11.40 15.61
N GLU A 448 2.31 12.66 15.24
CA GLU A 448 1.87 13.24 13.97
C GLU A 448 2.57 12.65 12.75
N LEU A 449 3.90 12.49 12.83
CA LEU A 449 4.71 11.86 11.78
C LEU A 449 4.33 10.38 11.64
N ALA A 450 4.21 9.67 12.77
CA ALA A 450 3.80 8.27 12.80
C ALA A 450 2.46 8.08 12.09
N LYS A 451 1.49 8.96 12.38
CA LYS A 451 0.16 8.93 11.77
C LYS A 451 0.20 9.23 10.27
N MET A 452 0.95 10.25 9.85
CA MET A 452 1.13 10.57 8.43
C MET A 452 1.71 9.39 7.65
N LEU A 453 2.82 8.83 8.13
CA LEU A 453 3.47 7.68 7.49
C LEU A 453 2.53 6.48 7.43
N SER A 454 1.76 6.27 8.48
CA SER A 454 0.81 5.16 8.56
C SER A 454 -0.35 5.31 7.59
N PHE A 455 -0.87 6.52 7.38
CA PHE A 455 -1.93 6.75 6.39
C PHE A 455 -1.40 6.57 4.96
N ILE A 456 -0.19 7.04 4.67
CA ILE A 456 0.47 6.81 3.38
C ILE A 456 0.69 5.30 3.14
N LEU A 457 1.24 4.59 4.12
CA LEU A 457 1.48 3.15 4.04
C LEU A 457 0.19 2.35 3.88
N LEU A 458 -0.84 2.67 4.67
CA LEU A 458 -2.20 2.13 4.52
C LEU A 458 -2.69 2.30 3.09
N GLY A 459 -2.59 3.51 2.55
CA GLY A 459 -3.01 3.81 1.19
C GLY A 459 -2.26 2.98 0.16
N ILE A 460 -0.92 2.91 0.27
CA ILE A 460 -0.06 2.10 -0.62
C ILE A 460 -0.46 0.62 -0.58
N LEU A 461 -0.60 0.06 0.62
CA LEU A 461 -0.95 -1.35 0.82
C LEU A 461 -2.34 -1.65 0.30
N LEU A 462 -3.31 -0.78 0.57
CA LEU A 462 -4.68 -0.90 0.05
C LEU A 462 -4.70 -0.86 -1.48
N GLY A 463 -3.95 0.05 -2.10
CA GLY A 463 -3.78 0.10 -3.54
C GLY A 463 -3.21 -1.20 -4.11
N LEU A 464 -2.13 -1.71 -3.52
CA LEU A 464 -1.46 -2.96 -3.94
C LEU A 464 -2.34 -4.20 -3.79
N VAL A 465 -3.03 -4.35 -2.65
CA VAL A 465 -3.88 -5.51 -2.38
C VAL A 465 -5.10 -5.47 -3.29
N MET A 466 -5.75 -4.32 -3.44
CA MET A 466 -6.94 -4.20 -4.30
C MET A 466 -6.64 -4.59 -5.75
N VAL A 467 -5.60 -4.03 -6.36
CA VAL A 467 -5.21 -4.38 -7.73
C VAL A 467 -4.77 -5.84 -7.86
N SER A 468 -4.10 -6.40 -6.85
CA SER A 468 -3.65 -7.81 -6.87
C SER A 468 -4.82 -8.78 -6.74
N VAL A 469 -5.77 -8.52 -5.85
CA VAL A 469 -6.97 -9.34 -5.64
C VAL A 469 -7.87 -9.26 -6.88
N VAL A 470 -8.05 -8.07 -7.45
CA VAL A 470 -8.81 -7.89 -8.70
C VAL A 470 -8.17 -8.68 -9.84
N ALA A 471 -6.85 -8.53 -10.05
CA ALA A 471 -6.14 -9.20 -11.14
C ALA A 471 -6.08 -10.74 -10.97
N ARG A 472 -6.10 -11.26 -9.73
CA ARG A 472 -6.12 -12.72 -9.49
C ARG A 472 -7.48 -13.35 -9.69
N LEU A 473 -8.55 -12.57 -9.58
CA LEU A 473 -9.92 -13.07 -9.64
C LEU A 473 -10.58 -12.82 -11.01
N GLU A 474 -9.91 -12.17 -11.95
CA GLU A 474 -10.41 -11.98 -13.33
C GLU A 474 -10.27 -13.28 -14.14
N ASP A 475 -11.42 -13.88 -14.50
CA ASP A 475 -11.47 -15.15 -15.23
C ASP A 475 -11.34 -14.97 -16.75
N PHE A 476 -11.82 -13.83 -17.25
CA PHE A 476 -11.89 -13.52 -18.69
C PHE A 476 -11.42 -12.10 -18.97
N GLU A 477 -10.51 -11.97 -19.93
CA GLU A 477 -9.91 -10.71 -20.37
C GLU A 477 -9.97 -10.60 -21.90
N LEU A 478 -10.16 -9.38 -22.40
CA LEU A 478 -9.99 -9.02 -23.82
C LEU A 478 -8.82 -8.06 -23.95
N GLU A 479 -7.75 -8.46 -24.63
CA GLU A 479 -6.58 -7.63 -24.87
C GLU A 479 -6.63 -7.01 -26.27
N TYR A 480 -6.65 -5.68 -26.38
CA TYR A 480 -6.50 -5.02 -27.69
C TYR A 480 -5.10 -5.29 -28.26
N ILE A 481 -5.03 -5.88 -29.45
CA ILE A 481 -3.78 -6.12 -30.18
C ILE A 481 -3.45 -4.92 -31.07
N SER A 482 -4.45 -4.39 -31.78
CA SER A 482 -4.30 -3.30 -32.75
C SER A 482 -5.50 -2.34 -32.67
N PRO A 483 -5.31 -1.01 -32.78
CA PRO A 483 -4.04 -0.30 -32.96
C PRO A 483 -3.18 -0.28 -31.70
N GLU A 484 -1.86 -0.38 -31.87
CA GLU A 484 -0.87 -0.53 -30.79
C GLU A 484 -0.95 0.59 -29.72
N LYS A 485 -1.22 1.82 -30.17
CA LYS A 485 -1.40 2.99 -29.30
C LYS A 485 -2.44 2.75 -28.20
N PHE A 486 -3.42 1.88 -28.44
CA PHE A 486 -4.52 1.57 -27.55
C PHE A 486 -4.46 0.15 -26.96
N ARG A 487 -3.37 -0.60 -27.17
CA ARG A 487 -3.18 -1.95 -26.59
C ARG A 487 -3.44 -1.97 -25.10
N ARG A 488 -4.33 -2.83 -24.63
CA ARG A 488 -4.75 -2.90 -23.22
C ARG A 488 -5.57 -4.16 -22.98
N SER A 489 -5.37 -4.78 -21.82
CA SER A 489 -6.28 -5.82 -21.33
C SER A 489 -7.50 -5.22 -20.63
N ASN A 490 -8.67 -5.68 -21.04
CA ASN A 490 -9.97 -5.32 -20.48
C ASN A 490 -10.60 -6.54 -19.81
N PRO A 491 -10.79 -6.50 -18.49
CA PRO A 491 -11.51 -7.58 -17.82
C PRO A 491 -12.98 -7.55 -18.16
N VAL A 492 -13.47 -8.62 -18.79
CA VAL A 492 -14.86 -8.78 -19.20
C VAL A 492 -15.63 -9.75 -18.31
N GLY A 493 -14.94 -10.55 -17.50
CA GLY A 493 -15.56 -11.69 -16.82
C GLY A 493 -16.73 -11.36 -15.88
N ARG A 494 -16.67 -10.24 -15.15
CA ARG A 494 -17.79 -9.81 -14.28
C ARG A 494 -19.05 -9.52 -15.11
N TRP A 495 -18.90 -8.79 -16.21
CA TRP A 495 -20.02 -8.30 -17.02
C TRP A 495 -20.66 -9.43 -17.81
N LEU A 496 -19.84 -10.35 -18.28
CA LEU A 496 -20.28 -11.60 -18.88
C LEU A 496 -21.14 -12.42 -17.91
N LYS A 497 -20.69 -12.58 -16.66
CA LYS A 497 -21.41 -13.34 -15.63
C LYS A 497 -22.68 -12.65 -15.10
N GLN A 498 -22.71 -11.31 -15.04
CA GLN A 498 -23.82 -10.55 -14.43
C GLN A 498 -24.88 -10.06 -15.41
N ARG A 499 -24.49 -9.64 -16.62
CA ARG A 499 -25.40 -9.00 -17.59
C ARG A 499 -25.73 -9.89 -18.80
N GLY A 500 -25.14 -11.08 -18.89
CA GLY A 500 -25.32 -12.03 -19.99
C GLY A 500 -24.68 -11.59 -21.29
N ASN A 501 -24.83 -10.30 -21.66
CA ASN A 501 -24.44 -9.74 -22.95
C ASN A 501 -23.47 -8.56 -22.74
N VAL A 502 -22.27 -8.65 -23.31
CA VAL A 502 -21.25 -7.59 -23.33
C VAL A 502 -21.06 -7.12 -24.76
N PHE A 503 -21.37 -5.86 -25.05
CA PHE A 503 -21.24 -5.29 -26.39
C PHE A 503 -19.86 -4.68 -26.64
N ILE A 504 -19.38 -4.88 -27.87
CA ILE A 504 -18.14 -4.35 -28.43
C ILE A 504 -18.50 -3.45 -29.63
N GLY A 505 -17.99 -2.22 -29.65
CA GLY A 505 -18.25 -1.30 -30.77
C GLY A 505 -17.90 0.17 -30.47
N THR A 506 -18.35 1.06 -31.35
CA THR A 506 -18.10 2.51 -31.28
C THR A 506 -19.18 3.29 -30.52
N ASP A 507 -20.25 2.65 -30.06
CA ASP A 507 -21.28 3.31 -29.24
C ASP A 507 -20.81 3.50 -27.79
N ALA A 508 -21.15 4.65 -27.19
CA ALA A 508 -20.76 4.97 -25.81
C ALA A 508 -21.36 4.02 -24.74
N ASP A 509 -22.41 3.27 -25.08
CA ASP A 509 -23.03 2.27 -24.21
C ASP A 509 -22.31 0.91 -24.25
N CYS A 510 -21.43 0.68 -25.24
CA CYS A 510 -20.61 -0.52 -25.31
C CYS A 510 -19.69 -0.63 -24.09
N PHE A 511 -19.50 -1.87 -23.63
CA PHE A 511 -18.56 -2.12 -22.53
C PHE A 511 -17.13 -2.04 -23.05
N VAL A 512 -16.87 -2.71 -24.17
CA VAL A 512 -15.61 -2.63 -24.90
C VAL A 512 -15.79 -1.54 -25.95
N PHE A 513 -15.46 -0.31 -25.54
CA PHE A 513 -15.61 0.89 -26.35
C PHE A 513 -14.37 1.11 -27.22
N ILE A 514 -14.56 1.14 -28.54
CA ILE A 514 -13.51 1.45 -29.51
C ILE A 514 -13.36 2.97 -29.58
N LYS A 515 -12.24 3.47 -29.03
CA LYS A 515 -11.97 4.92 -28.85
C LYS A 515 -11.38 5.60 -30.09
N TRP A 516 -10.82 4.82 -31.00
CA TRP A 516 -10.16 5.32 -32.20
C TRP A 516 -11.12 5.26 -33.38
N ASP A 517 -10.81 6.06 -34.38
CA ASP A 517 -11.58 6.09 -35.62
C ASP A 517 -11.27 4.84 -36.43
N ASP A 518 -12.26 3.95 -36.53
CA ASP A 518 -12.23 2.77 -37.39
C ASP A 518 -13.59 2.68 -38.09
N PRO A 519 -13.69 3.11 -39.36
CA PRO A 519 -14.97 3.24 -40.07
C PRO A 519 -15.65 1.90 -40.34
N LEU A 520 -14.93 0.79 -40.18
CA LEU A 520 -15.45 -0.56 -40.38
C LEU A 520 -16.09 -1.13 -39.11
N VAL A 521 -15.91 -0.45 -37.96
CA VAL A 521 -16.51 -0.84 -36.68
C VAL A 521 -17.85 -0.14 -36.51
N GLN A 522 -18.91 -0.91 -36.32
CA GLN A 522 -20.26 -0.39 -36.09
C GLN A 522 -20.45 -0.01 -34.61
N GLY A 523 -21.50 0.79 -34.35
CA GLY A 523 -21.89 1.22 -33.00
C GLY A 523 -21.94 0.05 -32.00
N LYS A 524 -22.63 -1.03 -32.37
CA LYS A 524 -22.58 -2.35 -31.72
C LYS A 524 -22.16 -3.40 -32.74
N HIS A 525 -20.87 -3.68 -32.81
CA HIS A 525 -20.30 -4.56 -33.83
C HIS A 525 -20.36 -6.04 -33.43
N ALA A 526 -20.10 -6.36 -32.16
CA ALA A 526 -20.15 -7.73 -31.68
C ALA A 526 -20.70 -7.81 -30.25
N ARG A 527 -21.23 -8.98 -29.90
CA ARG A 527 -21.78 -9.29 -28.58
C ARG A 527 -21.08 -10.52 -28.02
N LEU A 528 -20.58 -10.43 -26.80
CA LEU A 528 -20.09 -11.58 -26.05
C LEU A 528 -21.15 -12.07 -25.07
N ASN A 529 -21.42 -13.37 -25.08
CA ASN A 529 -22.36 -14.03 -24.20
C ASN A 529 -21.71 -15.15 -23.41
N TYR A 530 -21.97 -15.22 -22.10
CA TYR A 530 -21.47 -16.32 -21.26
C TYR A 530 -22.57 -17.33 -20.97
N GLN A 531 -22.38 -18.56 -21.43
CA GLN A 531 -23.33 -19.66 -21.26
C GLN A 531 -22.57 -20.94 -20.90
N ASN A 532 -23.04 -21.66 -19.87
CA ASN A 532 -22.51 -22.96 -19.46
C ASN A 532 -20.97 -23.01 -19.28
N GLY A 533 -20.39 -21.95 -18.71
CA GLY A 533 -18.94 -21.89 -18.48
C GLY A 533 -18.12 -21.43 -19.68
N THR A 534 -18.73 -21.28 -20.86
CA THR A 534 -18.04 -20.88 -22.10
C THR A 534 -18.46 -19.48 -22.54
N VAL A 535 -17.52 -18.69 -23.04
CA VAL A 535 -17.79 -17.39 -23.65
C VAL A 535 -18.02 -17.58 -25.15
N TYR A 536 -19.11 -17.04 -25.66
CA TYR A 536 -19.46 -17.05 -27.07
C TYR A 536 -19.37 -15.64 -27.63
N LEU A 537 -18.81 -15.50 -28.83
CA LEU A 537 -18.90 -14.30 -29.64
C LEU A 537 -20.04 -14.44 -30.64
N GLU A 538 -20.90 -13.44 -30.71
CA GLU A 538 -21.94 -13.28 -31.69
C GLU A 538 -21.71 -12.01 -32.49
N ALA A 539 -21.55 -12.17 -33.81
CA ALA A 539 -21.29 -11.09 -34.75
C ALA A 539 -22.59 -10.31 -35.02
N LEU A 540 -22.64 -9.02 -34.65
CA LEU A 540 -23.73 -8.12 -35.06
C LEU A 540 -23.43 -7.43 -36.41
N ALA A 541 -22.15 -7.42 -36.78
CA ALA A 541 -21.59 -7.10 -38.08
C ALA A 541 -20.48 -8.12 -38.41
N ASP A 542 -20.05 -8.17 -39.66
CA ASP A 542 -19.04 -9.13 -40.11
C ASP A 542 -17.76 -9.02 -39.28
N THR A 543 -17.45 -10.08 -38.54
CA THR A 543 -16.32 -10.14 -37.60
C THR A 543 -15.42 -11.30 -38.01
N LEU A 544 -14.10 -11.19 -37.87
CA LEU A 544 -13.21 -12.33 -38.08
C LEU A 544 -12.75 -12.89 -36.74
N VAL A 545 -12.76 -14.21 -36.58
CA VAL A 545 -12.18 -14.91 -35.44
C VAL A 545 -11.10 -15.83 -35.96
N ASN A 546 -9.84 -15.62 -35.56
CA ASN A 546 -8.68 -16.32 -36.10
C ASN A 546 -8.64 -16.32 -37.63
N ARG A 547 -8.95 -15.17 -38.24
CA ARG A 547 -9.10 -14.95 -39.70
C ARG A 547 -10.27 -15.68 -40.37
N GLN A 548 -11.06 -16.45 -39.64
CA GLN A 548 -12.29 -17.04 -40.16
C GLN A 548 -13.43 -16.03 -40.08
N LEU A 549 -14.11 -15.80 -41.21
CA LEU A 549 -15.21 -14.86 -41.28
C LEU A 549 -16.44 -15.40 -40.55
N LEU A 550 -16.82 -14.71 -39.48
CA LEU A 550 -18.10 -14.86 -38.80
C LEU A 550 -19.06 -13.79 -39.33
N ARG A 551 -19.95 -14.22 -40.23
CA ARG A 551 -20.99 -13.35 -40.80
C ARG A 551 -21.93 -12.83 -39.72
N LYS A 552 -22.58 -11.70 -39.97
CA LYS A 552 -23.66 -11.16 -39.12
C LYS A 552 -24.68 -12.24 -38.71
N GLY A 553 -24.97 -12.32 -37.41
CA GLY A 553 -25.81 -13.33 -36.76
C GLY A 553 -25.07 -14.64 -36.41
N GLY A 554 -23.85 -14.83 -36.92
CA GLY A 554 -23.02 -15.98 -36.60
C GLY A 554 -22.56 -15.98 -35.15
N ARG A 555 -22.47 -17.16 -34.56
CA ARG A 555 -22.05 -17.37 -33.18
C ARG A 555 -20.95 -18.42 -33.10
N ILE A 556 -19.89 -18.14 -32.36
CA ILE A 556 -18.75 -19.04 -32.14
C ILE A 556 -18.34 -19.06 -30.66
N ALA A 557 -17.92 -20.21 -30.16
CA ALA A 557 -17.33 -20.33 -28.83
C ALA A 557 -15.88 -19.83 -28.87
N LEU A 558 -15.52 -18.90 -28.00
CA LEU A 558 -14.16 -18.39 -27.89
C LEU A 558 -13.32 -19.31 -27.01
N LYS A 559 -12.09 -19.56 -27.46
CA LYS A 559 -11.04 -20.26 -26.73
C LYS A 559 -9.95 -19.29 -26.30
N ASN A 560 -9.22 -19.67 -25.26
CA ASN A 560 -8.05 -18.92 -24.80
C ASN A 560 -7.06 -18.71 -25.96
N GLY A 561 -6.75 -17.44 -26.26
CA GLY A 561 -5.86 -17.03 -27.35
C GLY A 561 -6.57 -16.65 -28.65
N ASP A 562 -7.90 -16.75 -28.75
CA ASP A 562 -8.63 -16.41 -29.98
C ASP A 562 -8.53 -14.92 -30.31
N ILE A 563 -8.22 -14.60 -31.57
CA ILE A 563 -8.09 -13.23 -32.05
C ILE A 563 -9.36 -12.82 -32.82
N ILE A 564 -9.99 -11.75 -32.35
CA ILE A 564 -11.21 -11.16 -32.88
C ILE A 564 -10.85 -9.88 -33.62
N GLN A 565 -11.29 -9.74 -34.87
CA GLN A 565 -11.14 -8.54 -35.69
C GLN A 565 -12.51 -7.99 -36.10
N LEU A 566 -12.77 -6.73 -35.79
CA LEU A 566 -14.08 -6.09 -35.92
C LEU A 566 -14.33 -5.53 -37.33
N GLY A 567 -14.35 -6.40 -38.34
CA GLY A 567 -14.57 -6.03 -39.74
C GLY A 567 -13.51 -6.58 -40.68
N GLN A 568 -13.90 -6.91 -41.91
CA GLN A 568 -12.94 -7.25 -42.96
C GLN A 568 -12.08 -6.03 -43.29
N GLY A 569 -10.79 -6.08 -42.95
CA GLY A 569 -9.86 -4.96 -43.12
C GLY A 569 -9.86 -3.95 -41.98
N SER A 570 -10.64 -4.17 -40.91
CA SER A 570 -10.58 -3.34 -39.70
C SER A 570 -9.21 -3.44 -39.05
N VAL A 571 -8.67 -2.32 -38.58
CA VAL A 571 -7.44 -2.28 -37.80
C VAL A 571 -7.67 -2.72 -36.34
N SER A 572 -8.93 -2.79 -35.91
CA SER A 572 -9.34 -3.14 -34.56
C SER A 572 -9.28 -4.65 -34.33
N GLN A 573 -8.22 -5.10 -33.64
CA GLN A 573 -8.00 -6.49 -33.28
C GLN A 573 -7.89 -6.66 -31.77
N MET A 574 -8.43 -7.75 -31.24
CA MET A 574 -8.37 -8.09 -29.82
C MET A 574 -8.21 -9.60 -29.59
N CYS A 575 -7.41 -9.98 -28.60
CA CYS A 575 -7.22 -11.35 -28.15
C CYS A 575 -8.17 -11.66 -26.98
N PHE A 576 -8.81 -12.81 -26.98
CA PHE A 576 -9.56 -13.32 -25.83
C PHE A 576 -8.67 -14.21 -24.97
N TRP A 577 -8.62 -13.90 -23.67
CA TRP A 577 -7.88 -14.67 -22.68
C TRP A 577 -8.84 -15.23 -21.64
N GLU A 578 -8.72 -16.53 -21.37
CA GLU A 578 -9.39 -17.25 -20.30
C GLU A 578 -8.34 -17.75 -19.31
N ARG A 579 -8.34 -17.20 -18.10
CA ARG A 579 -7.47 -17.68 -17.03
C ARG A 579 -8.15 -18.89 -16.41
N ALA A 580 -7.68 -20.09 -16.78
CA ALA A 580 -8.21 -21.35 -16.29
C ALA A 580 -8.44 -21.32 -14.78
N THR A 581 -9.70 -21.23 -14.35
CA THR A 581 -10.07 -21.69 -13.02
C THR A 581 -9.74 -23.18 -12.97
N GLY A 582 -8.93 -23.63 -12.01
CA GLY A 582 -8.39 -24.99 -11.90
C GLY A 582 -9.40 -26.13 -11.72
N LYS A 583 -10.51 -26.13 -12.47
CA LYS A 583 -11.37 -27.28 -12.71
C LYS A 583 -11.40 -27.53 -14.21
N VAL A 584 -10.45 -28.35 -14.66
CA VAL A 584 -10.58 -29.06 -15.93
C VAL A 584 -11.78 -30.00 -15.77
N SER A 585 -12.98 -29.55 -16.13
CA SER A 585 -14.07 -30.46 -16.45
C SER A 585 -13.74 -31.07 -17.80
N SER A 586 -12.93 -32.13 -17.77
CA SER A 586 -12.80 -33.10 -18.85
C SER A 586 -14.15 -33.78 -19.04
N ASN A 587 -15.05 -33.15 -19.79
CA ASN A 587 -16.21 -33.80 -20.39
C ASN A 587 -16.35 -33.25 -21.80
N TYR A 588 -15.50 -33.74 -22.70
CA TYR A 588 -15.81 -33.72 -24.12
C TYR A 588 -16.08 -35.15 -24.55
N ALA A 589 -17.35 -35.39 -24.91
CA ALA A 589 -17.76 -36.53 -25.69
C ALA A 589 -17.16 -36.39 -27.09
N THR A 590 -16.39 -37.40 -27.50
CA THR A 590 -15.87 -37.55 -28.86
C THR A 590 -17.00 -38.05 -29.78
N PRO A 591 -17.38 -37.33 -30.85
CA PRO A 591 -18.14 -37.92 -31.94
C PRO A 591 -17.19 -38.81 -32.75
N GLY A 592 -17.69 -40.00 -33.12
CA GLY A 592 -16.87 -41.14 -33.50
C GLY A 592 -15.90 -40.95 -34.66
N SER A 593 -14.79 -41.68 -34.58
CA SER A 593 -14.04 -42.17 -35.75
C SER A 593 -13.26 -43.42 -35.34
N ALA A 594 -13.05 -44.29 -36.32
CA ALA A 594 -12.78 -45.72 -36.21
C ALA A 594 -11.47 -46.11 -35.51
N SER A 595 -11.45 -47.34 -34.99
CA SER A 595 -10.29 -48.03 -34.43
C SER A 595 -9.05 -47.96 -35.33
N PRO A 596 -7.86 -47.78 -34.74
CA PRO A 596 -6.62 -48.28 -35.31
C PRO A 596 -6.04 -49.45 -34.49
N ALA A 597 -5.42 -50.37 -35.22
CA ALA A 597 -4.71 -51.56 -34.77
C ALA A 597 -3.44 -51.22 -33.95
N PRO A 598 -2.85 -52.19 -33.21
CA PRO A 598 -1.81 -51.91 -32.23
C PRO A 598 -0.45 -51.68 -32.92
N SER A 599 0.24 -50.60 -32.55
CA SER A 599 1.60 -50.30 -33.03
C SER A 599 2.62 -50.26 -31.89
N GLY A 600 3.57 -51.19 -32.00
CA GLY A 600 4.99 -51.16 -31.65
C GLY A 600 5.54 -50.19 -30.60
N ASP A 601 6.12 -50.80 -29.56
CA ASP A 601 7.10 -50.22 -28.63
C ASP A 601 8.26 -49.49 -29.34
N PHE A 602 8.39 -48.19 -29.10
CA PHE A 602 9.62 -47.45 -29.37
C PHE A 602 10.33 -47.08 -28.05
N LYS A 603 11.41 -47.83 -27.77
CA LYS A 603 12.37 -47.57 -26.69
C LYS A 603 13.06 -46.21 -26.89
N LYS A 604 13.02 -45.38 -25.84
CA LYS A 604 13.76 -44.11 -25.70
C LYS A 604 15.27 -44.39 -25.54
N TYR A 605 16.06 -43.98 -26.51
CA TYR A 605 17.53 -43.95 -26.45
C TYR A 605 18.00 -42.67 -25.71
N ARG A 606 18.80 -42.82 -24.64
CA ARG A 606 19.56 -41.72 -24.01
C ARG A 606 21.05 -41.93 -24.33
N PRO A 607 21.79 -40.95 -24.86
CA PRO A 607 23.23 -41.04 -24.91
C PRO A 607 23.82 -40.71 -23.53
N LYS A 608 24.67 -41.60 -23.01
CA LYS A 608 25.59 -41.33 -21.90
C LYS A 608 26.83 -40.63 -22.45
N ALA A 609 27.20 -39.50 -21.87
CA ALA A 609 28.49 -38.87 -22.09
C ALA A 609 29.48 -39.39 -21.03
N ASP A 610 30.40 -40.26 -21.44
CA ASP A 610 31.58 -40.62 -20.65
C ASP A 610 32.73 -39.68 -21.03
N ILE A 611 33.16 -38.84 -20.09
CA ILE A 611 34.39 -38.05 -20.20
C ILE A 611 35.48 -38.82 -19.44
N LYS A 612 36.41 -39.45 -20.18
CA LYS A 612 37.68 -39.96 -19.66
C LYS A 612 38.73 -38.85 -19.69
N ILE A 613 39.17 -38.40 -18.52
CA ILE A 613 40.35 -37.54 -18.36
C ILE A 613 41.58 -38.46 -18.35
N SER A 614 42.41 -38.34 -19.40
CA SER A 614 43.76 -38.91 -19.45
C SER A 614 44.75 -37.88 -18.92
N LYS A 615 45.37 -38.14 -17.76
CA LYS A 615 46.57 -37.44 -17.31
C LYS A 615 47.78 -37.94 -18.10
N ARG A 616 48.53 -37.02 -18.71
CA ARG A 616 49.95 -37.19 -19.03
C ARG A 616 50.71 -35.90 -18.73
N ASN A 617 51.81 -36.12 -18.00
CA ASN A 617 52.88 -35.24 -17.53
C ASN A 617 52.55 -34.37 -16.31
#